data_AF-A0A1M7T1U8-F1
#
_entry.id   AF-A0A1M7T1U8-F1
#
_cell.length_a   1.000
_cell.length_b   1.000
_cell.length_c   1.000
_cell.angle_alpha   90.00
_cell.angle_beta   90.00
_cell.angle_gamma   90.00
#
_symmetry.space_group_name_H-M   'P 1'
#
loop_
_entity.id
_entity.type
_entity.pdbx_description
1 polymer ?
#
loop_
_entity_poly.entity_id
_entity_poly.type
_entity_poly.pdbx_seq_one_letter_code
_entity_poly.pdbx_strand_id
1 'polypeptide(L)'
;MGIDIKKIEQLTKNFNSPEYQKQLRKVSEEFAAWYVYEVFKKMYDTVPKSGLLQESFGERWFREMLLQQYSLKAARTDLKDLSDMIYRSLGGKTLSEDVNSAKSFENKMNMLNALNSLISQNKESGE
;
A
#
# COMPACT_ATOMS: atom_id res chain seq x y z
N MET A 1 2.02 -35.21 7.57
CA MET A 1 1.85 -34.27 6.44
C MET A 1 2.91 -33.20 6.62
N GLY A 2 4.09 -33.38 6.01
CA GLY A 2 5.23 -32.48 6.20
C GLY A 2 5.09 -31.25 5.31
N ILE A 3 5.20 -30.06 5.89
CA ILE A 3 5.24 -28.81 5.15
C ILE A 3 6.61 -28.71 4.47
N ASP A 4 6.64 -28.62 3.14
CA ASP A 4 7.87 -28.47 2.36
C ASP A 4 8.37 -27.03 2.46
N ILE A 5 9.42 -26.83 3.26
CA ILE A 5 10.03 -25.53 3.56
C ILE A 5 10.52 -24.84 2.27
N LYS A 6 11.02 -25.59 1.29
CA LYS A 6 11.52 -25.02 0.01
C LYS A 6 10.37 -24.43 -0.81
N LYS A 7 9.20 -25.08 -0.78
CA LYS A 7 8.01 -24.59 -1.46
C LYS A 7 7.49 -23.30 -0.82
N ILE A 8 7.52 -23.19 0.51
CA ILE A 8 7.17 -21.95 1.22
C ILE A 8 8.15 -20.82 0.86
N GLU A 9 9.45 -21.09 0.86
CA GLU A 9 10.46 -20.10 0.52
C GLU A 9 10.29 -19.57 -0.92
N GLN A 10 10.02 -20.44 -1.89
CA GLN A 10 9.72 -20.03 -3.27
C GLN A 10 8.46 -19.18 -3.39
N LEU A 11 7.39 -19.53 -2.67
CA LEU A 11 6.16 -18.74 -2.64
C LEU A 11 6.41 -17.34 -2.07
N THR A 12 7.08 -17.25 -0.92
CA THR A 12 7.41 -15.96 -0.29
C THR A 12 8.31 -15.09 -1.17
N LYS A 13 9.25 -15.69 -1.92
CA LYS A 13 10.08 -14.97 -2.89
C LYS A 13 9.26 -14.36 -4.02
N ASN A 14 8.20 -15.05 -4.49
CA ASN A 14 7.31 -14.54 -5.54
C ASN A 14 6.50 -13.33 -5.05
N PHE A 15 5.97 -13.38 -3.83
CA PHE A 15 5.26 -12.25 -3.20
C PHE A 15 6.17 -11.04 -2.97
N ASN A 16 7.46 -11.27 -2.74
CA ASN A 16 8.42 -10.20 -2.48
C ASN A 16 9.04 -9.59 -3.73
N SER A 17 8.73 -10.10 -4.92
CA SER A 17 9.26 -9.60 -6.20
C SER A 17 8.76 -8.18 -6.52
N PRO A 18 9.59 -7.31 -7.13
CA PRO A 18 9.17 -5.98 -7.54
C PRO A 18 7.97 -5.98 -8.48
N GLU A 19 7.90 -6.97 -9.38
CA GLU A 19 6.80 -7.15 -10.33
C GLU A 19 5.49 -7.46 -9.61
N TYR A 20 5.52 -8.39 -8.65
CA TYR A 20 4.34 -8.71 -7.85
C TYR A 20 3.86 -7.50 -7.04
N GLN A 21 4.77 -6.79 -6.37
CA GLN A 21 4.42 -5.61 -5.58
C GLN A 21 3.83 -4.49 -6.46
N LYS A 22 4.36 -4.30 -7.68
CA LYS A 22 3.79 -3.36 -8.65
C LYS A 22 2.39 -3.77 -9.11
N GLN A 23 2.15 -5.06 -9.36
CA GLN A 23 0.83 -5.57 -9.72
C GLN A 23 -0.15 -5.43 -8.54
N LEU A 24 0.27 -5.80 -7.34
CA LEU A 24 -0.53 -5.66 -6.13
C LEU A 24 -0.93 -4.21 -5.89
N ARG A 25 0.02 -3.28 -6.09
CA ARG A 25 -0.23 -1.84 -6.01
C ARG A 25 -1.31 -1.40 -7.01
N LYS A 26 -1.16 -1.80 -8.27
CA LYS A 26 -2.11 -1.49 -9.34
C LYS A 26 -3.52 -2.02 -9.01
N VAL A 27 -3.62 -3.28 -8.59
CA VAL A 27 -4.91 -3.89 -8.22
C VAL A 27 -5.53 -3.19 -7.01
N SER A 28 -4.73 -2.76 -6.04
CA SER A 28 -5.21 -2.02 -4.87
C SER A 28 -5.80 -0.67 -5.26
N GLU A 29 -5.14 0.06 -6.16
CA GLU A 29 -5.64 1.32 -6.70
C GLU A 29 -6.92 1.13 -7.53
N GLU A 30 -6.98 0.08 -8.34
CA GLU A 30 -8.18 -0.25 -9.14
C GLU A 30 -9.37 -0.63 -8.27
N PHE A 31 -9.13 -1.39 -7.19
CA PHE A 31 -10.17 -1.74 -6.23
C PHE A 31 -10.68 -0.51 -5.46
N ALA A 32 -9.77 0.35 -4.99
CA ALA A 32 -10.12 1.62 -4.37
C ALA A 32 -10.95 2.49 -5.33
N ALA A 33 -10.55 2.58 -6.60
CA ALA A 33 -11.27 3.33 -7.62
C ALA A 33 -12.68 2.78 -7.84
N TRP A 34 -12.86 1.46 -7.88
CA TRP A 34 -14.18 0.85 -7.99
C TRP A 34 -15.09 1.24 -6.80
N TYR A 35 -14.57 1.19 -5.58
CA TYR A 35 -15.32 1.59 -4.39
C TYR A 35 -15.73 3.06 -4.43
N VAL A 36 -14.79 3.95 -4.77
CA VAL A 36 -15.05 5.40 -4.92
C VAL A 36 -16.09 5.67 -6.02
N TYR A 37 -16.05 4.91 -7.11
CA TYR A 37 -17.05 4.99 -8.18
C TYR A 37 -18.46 4.67 -7.66
N GLU A 38 -18.63 3.61 -6.88
CA GLU A 38 -19.92 3.29 -6.27
C GLU A 38 -20.40 4.41 -5.34
N VAL A 39 -19.51 5.01 -4.55
CA VAL A 39 -19.84 6.16 -3.70
C VAL A 39 -20.30 7.35 -4.54
N PHE A 40 -19.53 7.75 -5.56
CA PHE A 40 -19.89 8.87 -6.42
C PHE A 40 -21.19 8.64 -7.18
N LYS A 41 -21.43 7.41 -7.64
CA LYS A 41 -22.67 7.02 -8.29
C LYS A 41 -23.85 7.18 -7.35
N LYS A 42 -23.75 6.67 -6.12
CA LYS A 42 -24.78 6.83 -5.09
C LYS A 42 -25.03 8.29 -4.75
N MET A 43 -23.98 9.10 -4.63
CA MET A 43 -24.12 10.55 -4.42
C MET A 43 -24.88 11.21 -5.57
N TYR A 44 -24.53 10.91 -6.82
CA TYR A 44 -25.21 11.45 -7.99
C TYR A 44 -26.68 11.03 -8.05
N ASP A 45 -26.98 9.77 -7.73
CA ASP A 45 -28.35 9.24 -7.72
C ASP A 45 -29.25 9.93 -6.69
N THR A 46 -28.68 10.61 -5.67
CA THR A 46 -29.46 11.42 -4.73
C THR A 46 -29.91 12.78 -5.28
N VAL A 47 -29.33 13.24 -6.38
CA VAL A 47 -29.69 14.53 -6.99
C VAL A 47 -31.03 14.39 -7.71
N PRO A 48 -32.06 15.21 -7.37
CA PRO A 48 -33.36 15.15 -8.02
C PRO A 48 -33.24 15.40 -9.52
N LYS A 49 -33.68 14.45 -10.34
CA LYS A 49 -33.70 14.61 -11.79
C LYS A 49 -34.85 15.55 -12.17
N SER A 50 -34.56 16.63 -12.90
CA SER A 50 -35.59 17.58 -13.33
C SER A 50 -36.58 16.89 -14.27
N GLY A 51 -37.88 17.05 -14.05
CA GLY A 51 -38.91 16.48 -14.94
C GLY A 51 -39.01 17.18 -16.32
N LEU A 52 -38.32 18.31 -16.50
CA LEU A 52 -38.37 19.11 -17.72
C LEU A 52 -37.46 18.58 -18.83
N LEU A 53 -36.31 18.01 -18.47
CA LEU A 53 -35.35 17.43 -19.41
C LEU A 53 -35.12 15.96 -19.07
N GLN A 54 -35.52 15.08 -19.97
CA GLN A 54 -35.23 13.65 -19.83
C GLN A 54 -33.76 13.38 -20.13
N GLU A 55 -33.15 12.61 -19.23
CA GLU A 55 -31.78 12.16 -19.36
C GLU A 55 -31.61 11.27 -20.60
N SER A 56 -30.71 11.66 -21.50
CA SER A 56 -30.43 10.90 -22.72
C SER A 56 -29.54 9.67 -22.43
N PHE A 57 -29.55 8.69 -23.33
CA PHE A 57 -28.62 7.55 -23.22
C PHE A 57 -27.14 8.00 -23.27
N GLY A 58 -26.82 8.93 -24.16
CA GLY A 58 -25.46 9.46 -24.30
C GLY A 58 -24.99 10.18 -23.04
N GLU A 59 -25.87 10.95 -22.41
CA GLU A 59 -25.60 11.62 -21.14
C GLU A 59 -25.34 10.62 -20.01
N ARG A 60 -26.17 9.57 -19.88
CA ARG A 60 -25.91 8.47 -18.93
C ARG A 60 -24.55 7.85 -19.15
N TRP A 61 -24.29 7.44 -20.40
CA TRP A 61 -23.04 6.77 -20.75
C TRP A 61 -21.82 7.64 -20.45
N PHE A 62 -21.85 8.91 -20.88
CA PHE A 62 -20.77 9.86 -20.64
C PHE A 62 -20.55 10.08 -19.14
N ARG A 63 -21.63 10.24 -18.36
CA ARG A 63 -21.52 10.38 -16.90
C ARG A 63 -20.87 9.16 -16.28
N GLU A 64 -21.29 7.95 -16.64
CA GLU A 64 -20.71 6.71 -16.08
C GLU A 64 -19.20 6.64 -16.35
N MET A 65 -18.77 6.95 -17.58
CA MET A 65 -17.35 7.03 -17.92
C MET A 65 -16.62 8.13 -17.13
N LEU A 66 -17.25 9.30 -16.99
CA LEU A 66 -16.70 10.43 -16.25
C LEU A 66 -16.48 10.07 -14.77
N LEU A 67 -17.48 9.45 -14.13
CA LEU A 67 -17.38 8.98 -12.75
C LEU A 67 -16.26 7.95 -12.59
N GLN A 68 -16.11 7.01 -13.53
CA GLN A 68 -15.02 6.03 -13.49
C GLN A 68 -13.64 6.72 -13.55
N GLN A 69 -13.45 7.68 -14.45
CA GLN A 69 -12.17 8.40 -14.57
C GLN A 69 -11.87 9.25 -13.33
N TYR A 70 -12.87 9.95 -12.78
CA TYR A 70 -12.70 10.69 -11.54
C TYR A 70 -12.37 9.77 -10.37
N SER A 71 -12.99 8.61 -10.28
CA SER A 71 -12.74 7.65 -9.20
C SER A 71 -11.33 7.07 -9.29
N LEU A 72 -10.87 6.75 -10.49
CA LEU A 72 -9.49 6.32 -10.72
C LEU A 72 -8.47 7.40 -10.36
N LYS A 73 -8.75 8.65 -10.72
CA LYS A 73 -7.91 9.79 -10.35
C LYS A 73 -7.88 9.98 -8.83
N ALA A 74 -9.05 10.01 -8.20
CA ALA A 74 -9.19 10.17 -6.76
C ALA A 74 -8.46 9.07 -5.99
N ALA A 75 -8.63 7.80 -6.37
CA ALA A 75 -7.93 6.68 -5.75
C ALA A 75 -6.39 6.77 -5.83
N ARG A 76 -5.86 7.43 -6.87
CA ARG A 76 -4.41 7.62 -7.06
C ARG A 76 -3.86 8.89 -6.42
N THR A 77 -4.69 9.92 -6.24
CA THR A 77 -4.28 11.21 -5.68
C THR A 77 -4.93 11.46 -4.32
N ASP A 78 -6.16 11.96 -4.31
CA ASP A 78 -6.78 12.59 -3.14
C ASP A 78 -7.20 11.56 -2.09
N LEU A 79 -7.48 10.34 -2.53
CA LEU A 79 -7.83 9.17 -1.73
C LEU A 79 -6.74 8.10 -1.82
N LYS A 80 -5.49 8.49 -2.09
CA LYS A 80 -4.35 7.57 -2.14
C LYS A 80 -4.20 6.78 -0.85
N ASP A 81 -4.53 7.36 0.30
CA ASP A 81 -4.46 6.68 1.60
C ASP A 81 -5.39 5.46 1.66
N LEU A 82 -6.55 5.50 0.99
CA LEU A 82 -7.44 4.34 0.87
C LEU A 82 -6.76 3.22 0.05
N SER A 83 -6.17 3.57 -1.09
CA SER A 83 -5.41 2.63 -1.93
C SER A 83 -4.19 2.06 -1.20
N ASP A 84 -3.50 2.88 -0.40
CA ASP A 84 -2.38 2.47 0.45
C ASP A 84 -2.84 1.51 1.55
N MET A 85 -3.98 1.77 2.17
CA MET A 85 -4.59 0.90 3.17
C MET A 85 -4.92 -0.46 2.58
N ILE A 86 -5.58 -0.48 1.42
CA ILE A 86 -5.90 -1.73 0.70
C ILE A 86 -4.61 -2.48 0.37
N TYR A 87 -3.61 -1.80 -0.20
CA TYR A 87 -2.32 -2.41 -0.54
C TYR A 87 -1.65 -3.06 0.68
N ARG A 88 -1.61 -2.37 1.82
CA ARG A 88 -1.07 -2.93 3.08
C ARG A 88 -1.89 -4.11 3.57
N SER A 89 -3.22 -4.03 3.52
CA SER A 89 -4.12 -5.11 3.96
C SER A 89 -3.94 -6.39 3.15
N LEU A 90 -3.52 -6.27 1.89
CA LEU A 90 -3.25 -7.40 0.99
C LEU A 90 -1.80 -7.91 1.09
N GLY A 91 -1.01 -7.45 2.07
CA GLY A 91 0.39 -7.87 2.28
C GLY A 91 1.40 -7.12 1.43
N GLY A 92 1.04 -5.93 0.95
CA GLY A 92 1.95 -5.04 0.25
C GLY A 92 3.05 -4.53 1.17
N LYS A 93 4.29 -4.49 0.66
CA LYS A 93 5.45 -4.05 1.43
C LYS A 93 5.33 -2.58 1.82
N THR A 94 5.42 -2.34 3.12
CA THR A 94 5.55 -1.03 3.76
C THR A 94 7.02 -0.64 3.79
N LEU A 95 7.45 0.30 2.92
CA LEU A 95 8.83 0.83 2.91
C LEU A 95 9.33 1.28 4.31
N SER A 96 8.40 1.60 5.22
CA SER A 96 8.67 2.13 6.56
C SER A 96 8.98 1.10 7.64
N GLU A 97 8.70 -0.20 7.45
CA GLU A 97 8.96 -1.20 8.51
C GLU A 97 10.36 -1.82 8.39
N ASP A 98 10.82 -2.09 7.16
CA ASP A 98 12.14 -2.69 6.92
C ASP A 98 13.30 -1.68 7.16
N VAL A 99 13.14 -0.42 6.77
CA VAL A 99 14.20 0.61 6.91
C VAL A 99 14.39 1.05 8.36
N ASN A 100 13.30 1.22 9.11
CA ASN A 100 13.39 1.63 10.52
C ASN A 100 13.87 0.49 11.43
N SER A 101 13.49 -0.76 11.12
CA SER A 101 14.04 -1.95 11.79
C SER A 101 15.54 -2.09 11.55
N ALA A 102 15.99 -1.97 10.30
CA ALA A 102 17.41 -2.03 9.94
C ALA A 102 18.23 -0.91 10.60
N LYS A 103 17.74 0.33 10.58
CA LYS A 103 18.43 1.49 11.18
C LYS A 103 18.48 1.41 12.71
N SER A 104 17.42 0.89 13.34
CA SER A 104 17.39 0.61 14.78
C SER A 104 18.39 -0.48 15.18
N PHE A 105 18.48 -1.54 14.38
CA PHE A 105 19.45 -2.62 14.59
C PHE A 105 20.90 -2.14 14.43
N GLU A 106 21.17 -1.34 13.41
CA GLU A 106 22.49 -0.72 13.17
C GLU A 106 22.91 0.18 14.33
N ASN A 107 22.01 1.03 14.82
CA ASN A 107 22.26 1.87 16.00
C ASN A 107 22.57 1.04 17.25
N LYS A 108 21.85 -0.08 17.46
CA LYS A 108 22.11 -1.00 18.57
C LYS A 108 23.46 -1.70 18.43
N MET A 109 23.82 -2.13 17.22
CA MET A 109 25.12 -2.76 16.94
C MET A 109 26.28 -1.80 17.19
N ASN A 110 26.15 -0.54 16.75
CA ASN A 110 27.13 0.51 17.00
C ASN A 110 27.30 0.79 18.49
N MET A 111 26.19 0.81 19.26
CA MET A 111 26.23 0.96 20.71
C MET A 111 26.96 -0.22 21.39
N LEU A 112 26.69 -1.46 20.98
CA LEU A 112 27.37 -2.65 21.53
C LEU A 112 28.88 -2.63 21.23
N ASN A 113 29.26 -2.20 20.04
CA ASN A 113 30.66 -2.06 19.66
C ASN A 113 31.37 -0.97 20.48
N ALA A 114 30.70 0.16 20.73
CA ALA A 114 31.23 1.23 21.58
C ALA A 114 31.36 0.80 23.07
N LEU A 115 30.42 0.00 23.57
CA LEU A 115 30.54 -0.56 24.93
C LEU A 115 31.71 -1.53 25.04
N ASN A 116 31.91 -2.39 24.03
CA ASN A 116 33.04 -3.31 23.99
C ASN A 116 34.38 -2.57 23.92
N SER A 117 34.49 -1.47 23.17
CA SER A 117 35.75 -0.70 23.10
C SER A 117 36.10 -0.02 24.43
N LEU A 118 35.10 0.49 25.18
CA LEU A 118 35.31 1.09 26.50
C LEU A 118 35.73 0.05 27.56
N ILE A 119 35.17 -1.17 27.50
CA ILE A 119 35.55 -2.26 28.40
C ILE A 119 36.98 -2.73 28.13
N SER A 120 37.40 -2.78 26.86
CA SER A 120 38.78 -3.13 26.50
C SER A 120 39.79 -2.07 26.97
N GLN A 121 39.46 -0.77 26.86
CA GLN A 121 40.34 0.31 27.33
C GLN A 121 40.55 0.33 28.85
N ASN A 122 39.54 -0.05 29.63
CA ASN A 122 39.66 -0.13 31.09
C ASN A 122 40.39 -1.38 31.62
N LYS A 123 40.66 -2.37 30.76
CA LYS A 123 41.49 -3.53 31.14
C LYS A 123 42.99 -3.29 30.96
N GLU A 124 43.40 -2.33 30.13
CA GLU A 124 44.81 -2.04 29.84
C GLU A 124 45.40 -0.92 30.73
N SER A 125 44.60 -0.17 31.48
CA SER A 125 45.09 0.90 32.39
C SER A 125 45.23 0.45 33.86
N GLY A 126 45.06 -0.84 34.12
CA GLY A 126 45.09 -1.45 35.46
C GLY A 126 46.26 -2.40 35.72
N GLU A 127 47.42 -2.15 35.09
CA GLU A 127 48.73 -2.69 35.52
C GLU A 127 49.67 -1.55 35.94
#